data_AF-A0A136M1Q4-F1
#
_entry.id   AF-A0A136M1Q4-F1
#
_cell.length_a   1.000
_cell.length_b   1.000
_cell.length_c   1.000
_cell.angle_alpha   90.00
_cell.angle_beta   90.00
_cell.angle_gamma   90.00
#
_symmetry.space_group_name_H-M   'P 1'
#
loop_
_entity.id
_entity.type
_entity.pdbx_description
1 polymer ?
#
loop_
_entity_poly.entity_id
_entity_poly.type
_entity_poly.pdbx_seq_one_letter_code
_entity_poly.pdbx_strand_id
1 'polypeptide(L)'
;MLFGLFCLIPMGFRWGFFAHKKINRLAVFTLPPEMAGFFKKNIEYLTEAAVNPDRRRYAVAEEAPRHYIDLDDYEDSAVFKLPRYWNQAVEKYGEDSLQAKGILPWHIYRVYLQLKEAFLINDPDRILRLSADLGHYVADAHVPLHTTKNYDGQLTNQVGIHGFWESRLPELFYEQYDFYVGPATYLSNVQQTAWQIVAQSHLAVDSVLRFEQQVAKEAERFSFETKGKQTVKVYGQEYSQKYHRALNGMVERLFRNSIKQTGNIWYTAWVDAGQPDLKKLIEYKPTEEEIAKRKQELLLWREQTVKTRNHESEN
;
A
#
# COMPACT_ATOMS: atom_id res chain seq x y z
N MET A 1 -43.05 8.13 -18.12
CA MET A 1 -42.17 8.32 -16.95
C MET A 1 -40.91 7.51 -17.18
N LEU A 2 -39.80 8.16 -17.52
CA LEU A 2 -38.50 7.50 -17.64
C LEU A 2 -37.96 7.25 -16.23
N PHE A 3 -37.81 5.99 -15.84
CA PHE A 3 -37.06 5.60 -14.65
C PHE A 3 -35.57 5.71 -14.99
N GLY A 4 -34.92 6.77 -14.50
CA GLY A 4 -33.48 6.89 -14.52
C GLY A 4 -32.87 5.90 -13.54
N LEU A 5 -32.08 4.96 -14.06
CA LEU A 5 -31.24 4.08 -13.25
C LEU A 5 -30.11 4.93 -12.66
N PHE A 6 -30.27 5.36 -11.41
CA PHE A 6 -29.22 6.07 -10.67
C PHE A 6 -28.17 5.04 -10.28
N CYS A 7 -27.06 4.99 -11.02
CA CYS A 7 -25.91 4.19 -10.68
C CYS A 7 -25.27 4.79 -9.41
N LEU A 8 -25.58 4.20 -8.26
CA LEU A 8 -24.95 4.51 -6.98
C LEU A 8 -23.49 4.02 -7.06
N ILE A 9 -22.57 4.94 -7.27
CA ILE A 9 -21.13 4.67 -7.10
C ILE A 9 -20.91 4.42 -5.60
N PRO A 10 -20.42 3.24 -5.17
CA PRO A 10 -19.99 3.06 -3.79
C PRO A 10 -18.82 4.00 -3.53
N MET A 11 -19.02 5.00 -2.68
CA MET A 11 -17.98 5.95 -2.27
C MET A 11 -17.01 5.38 -1.22
N GLY A 12 -17.11 4.08 -0.90
CA GLY A 12 -16.18 3.36 -0.01
C GLY A 12 -14.72 3.43 -0.46
N PHE A 13 -14.49 3.50 -1.77
CA PHE A 13 -13.15 3.52 -2.37
C PHE A 13 -12.33 4.80 -2.14
N ARG A 14 -12.92 5.89 -1.66
CA ARG A 14 -12.19 7.17 -1.54
C ARG A 14 -11.32 7.28 -0.28
N TRP A 15 -11.50 6.41 0.71
CA TRP A 15 -10.88 6.53 2.04
C TRP A 15 -9.63 5.65 2.21
N GLY A 16 -9.55 4.48 1.54
CA GLY A 16 -8.34 3.60 1.56
C GLY A 16 -7.08 4.23 0.95
N PHE A 17 -7.23 5.30 0.17
CA PHE A 17 -6.16 5.92 -0.60
C PHE A 17 -5.35 6.96 0.17
N PHE A 18 -5.84 7.46 1.30
CA PHE A 18 -5.23 8.59 2.01
C PHE A 18 -3.79 8.29 2.44
N ALA A 19 -3.55 7.17 3.11
CA ALA A 19 -2.24 6.81 3.63
C ALA A 19 -1.20 6.62 2.51
N HIS A 20 -1.53 5.84 1.47
CA HIS A 20 -0.66 5.59 0.31
C HIS A 20 -0.14 6.87 -0.35
N LYS A 21 -1.04 7.83 -0.59
CA LYS A 21 -0.71 9.14 -1.16
C LYS A 21 0.26 9.91 -0.27
N LYS A 22 -0.04 9.98 1.03
CA LYS A 22 0.78 10.71 2.01
C LYS A 22 2.16 10.06 2.17
N ILE A 23 2.24 8.73 2.23
CA ILE A 23 3.50 7.98 2.34
C ILE A 23 4.40 8.30 1.15
N ASN A 24 3.89 8.19 -0.08
CA ASN A 24 4.66 8.49 -1.29
C ASN A 24 5.12 9.94 -1.34
N ARG A 25 4.22 10.89 -1.01
CA ARG A 25 4.57 12.31 -0.92
C ARG A 25 5.68 12.57 0.09
N LEU A 26 5.58 11.99 1.29
CA LEU A 26 6.53 12.21 2.37
C LEU A 26 7.89 11.54 2.10
N ALA A 27 7.90 10.39 1.40
CA ALA A 27 9.13 9.70 1.03
C ALA A 27 10.04 10.57 0.14
N VAL A 28 9.48 11.44 -0.71
CA VAL A 28 10.26 12.39 -1.53
C VAL A 28 11.16 13.30 -0.68
N PHE A 29 10.72 13.65 0.54
CA PHE A 29 11.50 14.52 1.43
C PHE A 29 12.63 13.79 2.17
N THR A 30 12.70 12.47 2.07
CA THR A 30 13.82 11.68 2.61
C THR A 30 15.00 11.61 1.64
N LEU A 31 14.78 11.90 0.36
CA LEU A 31 15.77 11.68 -0.69
C LEU A 31 16.93 12.68 -0.63
N PRO A 32 18.16 12.26 -1.02
CA PRO A 32 19.32 13.14 -1.04
C PRO A 32 19.19 14.24 -2.13
N PRO A 33 19.96 15.35 -2.04
CA PRO A 33 19.86 16.48 -2.96
C PRO A 33 19.94 16.11 -4.45
N GLU A 34 20.73 15.10 -4.79
CA GLU A 34 20.94 14.59 -6.15
C GLU A 34 19.66 14.00 -6.77
N MET A 35 18.78 13.45 -5.93
CA MET A 35 17.49 12.91 -6.37
C MET A 35 16.33 13.88 -6.13
N ALA A 36 16.41 14.65 -5.05
CA ALA A 36 15.29 15.43 -4.53
C ALA A 36 14.73 16.42 -5.55
N GLY A 37 15.56 17.02 -6.42
CA GLY A 37 15.09 17.95 -7.46
C GLY A 37 14.08 17.34 -8.42
N PHE A 38 14.41 16.18 -9.01
CA PHE A 38 13.54 15.45 -9.95
C PHE A 38 12.25 14.96 -9.27
N PHE A 39 12.37 14.37 -8.08
CA PHE A 39 11.22 13.84 -7.36
C PHE A 39 10.29 14.95 -6.84
N LYS A 40 10.82 16.07 -6.33
CA LYS A 40 10.00 17.21 -5.88
C LYS A 40 9.24 17.86 -7.04
N LYS A 41 9.87 17.99 -8.21
CA LYS A 41 9.21 18.51 -9.42
C LYS A 41 8.00 17.65 -9.82
N ASN A 42 8.07 16.34 -9.58
CA ASN A 42 7.04 15.36 -9.94
C ASN A 42 6.21 14.85 -8.74
N ILE A 43 6.26 15.54 -7.60
CA ILE A 43 5.67 15.06 -6.34
C ILE A 43 4.16 14.84 -6.43
N GLU A 44 3.44 15.66 -7.19
CA GLU A 44 1.99 15.50 -7.38
C GLU A 44 1.66 14.25 -8.19
N TYR A 45 2.46 13.92 -9.20
CA TYR A 45 2.31 12.65 -9.92
C TYR A 45 2.55 11.46 -8.99
N LEU A 46 3.66 11.47 -8.23
CA LEU A 46 3.98 10.39 -7.28
C LEU A 46 2.89 10.23 -6.22
N THR A 47 2.32 11.34 -5.75
CA THR A 47 1.21 11.34 -4.81
C THR A 47 -0.04 10.71 -5.43
N GLU A 48 -0.48 11.17 -6.60
CA GLU A 48 -1.74 10.70 -7.20
C GLU A 48 -1.66 9.29 -7.80
N ALA A 49 -0.48 8.89 -8.28
CA ALA A 49 -0.23 7.57 -8.84
C ALA A 49 -0.02 6.49 -7.77
N ALA A 50 0.20 6.85 -6.51
CA ALA A 50 0.40 5.93 -5.38
C ALA A 50 -0.75 4.94 -5.13
N VAL A 51 -1.89 5.12 -5.78
CA VAL A 51 -3.10 4.28 -5.63
C VAL A 51 -3.45 3.55 -6.92
N ASN A 52 -2.61 3.66 -7.94
CA ASN A 52 -2.82 2.96 -9.20
C ASN A 52 -2.76 1.43 -9.06
N PRO A 53 -1.90 0.83 -8.21
CA PRO A 53 -1.96 -0.62 -7.97
C PRO A 53 -3.35 -1.10 -7.53
N ASP A 54 -3.96 -0.45 -6.53
CA ASP A 54 -5.33 -0.79 -6.10
C ASP A 54 -6.37 -0.63 -7.21
N ARG A 55 -6.22 0.40 -8.05
CA ARG A 55 -7.09 0.57 -9.22
C ARG A 55 -6.92 -0.56 -10.22
N ARG A 56 -5.67 -1.00 -10.48
CA ARG A 56 -5.36 -2.11 -11.39
C ARG A 56 -5.92 -3.44 -10.89
N ARG A 57 -6.11 -3.61 -9.58
CA ARG A 57 -6.70 -4.82 -9.00
C ARG A 57 -8.01 -5.27 -9.66
N TYR A 58 -8.82 -4.32 -10.11
CA TYR A 58 -10.12 -4.56 -10.75
C TYR A 58 -10.07 -4.73 -12.27
N ALA A 59 -8.89 -4.54 -12.87
CA ALA A 59 -8.67 -4.57 -14.32
C ALA A 59 -7.60 -5.58 -14.77
N VAL A 60 -6.72 -6.02 -13.86
CA VAL A 60 -5.59 -6.91 -14.12
C VAL A 60 -5.69 -8.11 -13.17
N ALA A 61 -5.92 -9.30 -13.71
CA ALA A 61 -6.16 -10.52 -12.93
C ALA A 61 -5.03 -10.85 -11.95
N GLU A 62 -3.79 -10.62 -12.37
CA GLU A 62 -2.60 -10.94 -11.59
C GLU A 62 -2.22 -9.84 -10.59
N GLU A 63 -2.97 -8.73 -10.50
CA GLU A 63 -2.62 -7.62 -9.61
C GLU A 63 -3.00 -7.92 -8.17
N ALA A 64 -4.15 -8.54 -7.90
CA ALA A 64 -4.64 -8.75 -6.54
C ALA A 64 -3.64 -9.47 -5.61
N PRO A 65 -2.98 -10.57 -6.02
CA PRO A 65 -1.97 -11.23 -5.19
C PRO A 65 -0.76 -10.36 -4.83
N ARG A 66 -0.53 -9.24 -5.53
CA ARG A 66 0.65 -8.38 -5.32
C ARG A 66 0.55 -7.50 -4.07
N HIS A 67 -0.63 -7.42 -3.46
CA HIS A 67 -0.93 -6.55 -2.33
C HIS A 67 -0.83 -7.23 -0.97
N TYR A 68 -0.73 -8.56 -0.91
CA TYR A 68 -0.78 -9.28 0.35
C TYR A 68 0.08 -10.54 0.33
N ILE A 69 0.18 -11.18 1.49
CA ILE A 69 0.65 -12.55 1.67
C ILE A 69 -0.08 -13.20 2.85
N ASP A 70 -0.84 -14.26 2.62
CA ASP A 70 -1.61 -14.97 3.65
C ASP A 70 -0.71 -15.96 4.39
N LEU A 71 0.08 -15.46 5.34
CA LEU A 71 1.05 -16.29 6.06
C LEU A 71 0.40 -17.43 6.86
N ASP A 72 -0.86 -17.28 7.26
CA ASP A 72 -1.65 -18.29 8.00
C ASP A 72 -2.14 -19.47 7.14
N ASP A 73 -1.92 -19.43 5.82
CA ASP A 73 -2.19 -20.55 4.90
C ASP A 73 -0.94 -21.40 4.63
N TYR A 74 0.14 -21.10 5.34
CA TYR A 74 1.36 -21.88 5.38
C TYR A 74 1.54 -22.52 6.76
N GLU A 75 2.53 -23.38 6.89
CA GLU A 75 2.85 -24.05 8.17
C GLU A 75 3.28 -23.06 9.26
N ASP A 76 3.23 -23.49 10.52
CA ASP A 76 3.70 -22.71 11.66
C ASP A 76 5.06 -22.06 11.42
N SER A 77 5.18 -20.78 11.80
CA SER A 77 6.37 -19.96 11.56
C SER A 77 6.70 -19.76 10.07
N ALA A 78 5.71 -19.83 9.17
CA ALA A 78 5.86 -19.57 7.74
C ALA A 78 6.66 -18.31 7.43
N VAL A 79 6.40 -17.25 8.18
CA VAL A 79 7.08 -15.96 8.07
C VAL A 79 8.61 -16.06 8.18
N PHE A 80 9.13 -17.08 8.86
CA PHE A 80 10.56 -17.37 9.02
C PHE A 80 11.07 -18.48 8.11
N LYS A 81 10.19 -19.33 7.58
CA LYS A 81 10.53 -20.54 6.81
C LYS A 81 10.33 -20.40 5.29
N LEU A 82 9.53 -19.43 4.84
CA LEU A 82 9.27 -19.24 3.43
C LEU A 82 10.54 -18.86 2.67
N PRO A 83 10.80 -19.45 1.49
CA PRO A 83 11.95 -19.09 0.67
C PRO A 83 11.91 -17.62 0.28
N ARG A 84 13.01 -16.91 0.56
CA ARG A 84 13.08 -15.46 0.36
C ARG A 84 13.18 -15.08 -1.11
N TYR A 85 13.70 -15.98 -1.94
CA TYR A 85 13.88 -15.79 -3.37
C TYR A 85 12.77 -16.49 -4.15
N TRP A 86 12.25 -15.80 -5.18
CA TRP A 86 11.10 -16.25 -5.96
C TRP A 86 11.30 -17.65 -6.56
N ASN A 87 12.43 -17.91 -7.22
CA ASN A 87 12.67 -19.20 -7.88
C ASN A 87 12.65 -20.37 -6.89
N GLN A 88 13.19 -20.19 -5.68
CA GLN A 88 13.15 -21.21 -4.61
C GLN A 88 11.72 -21.40 -4.08
N ALA A 89 10.93 -20.33 -4.00
CA ALA A 89 9.53 -20.41 -3.61
C ALA A 89 8.73 -21.19 -4.65
N VAL A 90 8.92 -20.90 -5.94
CA VAL A 90 8.25 -21.58 -7.05
C VAL A 90 8.63 -23.07 -7.09
N GLU A 91 9.91 -23.40 -6.92
CA GLU A 91 10.36 -24.79 -6.87
C GLU A 91 9.69 -25.57 -5.72
N LYS A 92 9.49 -24.92 -4.56
CA LYS A 92 8.92 -25.57 -3.38
C LYS A 92 7.40 -25.66 -3.40
N TYR A 93 6.70 -24.63 -3.87
CA TYR A 93 5.24 -24.50 -3.72
C TYR A 93 4.47 -24.43 -5.04
N GLY A 94 5.14 -24.21 -6.17
CA GLY A 94 4.50 -23.90 -7.45
C GLY A 94 4.00 -22.45 -7.52
N GLU A 95 4.02 -21.88 -8.72
CA GLU A 95 3.62 -20.48 -8.94
C GLU A 95 2.14 -20.24 -8.64
N ASP A 96 1.24 -21.13 -9.10
CA ASP A 96 -0.21 -21.00 -8.86
C ASP A 96 -0.56 -20.96 -7.36
N SER A 97 0.12 -21.78 -6.55
CA SER A 97 -0.10 -21.80 -5.10
C SER A 97 0.37 -20.50 -4.44
N LEU A 98 1.49 -19.94 -4.90
CA LEU A 98 1.99 -18.66 -4.40
C LEU A 98 1.07 -17.50 -4.79
N GLN A 99 0.59 -17.47 -6.04
CA GLN A 99 -0.36 -16.46 -6.50
C GLN A 99 -1.68 -16.52 -5.71
N ALA A 100 -2.17 -17.72 -5.40
CA ALA A 100 -3.39 -17.89 -4.61
C ALA A 100 -3.26 -17.37 -3.17
N LYS A 101 -2.04 -17.33 -2.61
CA LYS A 101 -1.76 -16.93 -1.22
C LYS A 101 -1.11 -15.55 -1.11
N GLY A 102 -0.94 -14.84 -2.22
CA GLY A 102 -0.31 -13.52 -2.24
C GLY A 102 1.22 -13.57 -2.29
N ILE A 103 1.79 -12.62 -3.02
CA ILE A 103 3.20 -12.58 -3.40
C ILE A 103 3.91 -11.26 -3.06
N LEU A 104 3.29 -10.42 -2.23
CA LEU A 104 3.76 -9.06 -1.91
C LEU A 104 5.28 -8.92 -1.68
N PRO A 105 5.94 -9.68 -0.78
CA PRO A 105 7.37 -9.49 -0.51
C PRO A 105 8.27 -9.80 -1.73
N TRP A 106 7.88 -10.75 -2.57
CA TRP A 106 8.61 -11.02 -3.82
C TRP A 106 8.31 -9.97 -4.88
N HIS A 107 7.07 -9.47 -4.93
CA HIS A 107 6.68 -8.43 -5.88
C HIS A 107 7.39 -7.09 -5.61
N ILE A 108 7.55 -6.70 -4.34
CA ILE A 108 8.36 -5.53 -3.95
C ILE A 108 9.76 -5.62 -4.57
N TYR A 109 10.43 -6.77 -4.44
CA TYR A 109 11.77 -6.96 -5.01
C TYR A 109 11.75 -6.95 -6.54
N ARG A 110 10.72 -7.51 -7.17
CA ARG A 110 10.55 -7.48 -8.63
C ARG A 110 10.43 -6.03 -9.14
N VAL A 111 9.56 -5.22 -8.53
CA VAL A 111 9.37 -3.81 -8.92
C VAL A 111 10.62 -2.98 -8.61
N TYR A 112 11.32 -3.28 -7.51
CA TYR A 112 12.64 -2.71 -7.22
C TYR A 112 13.64 -2.94 -8.37
N LEU A 113 13.76 -4.17 -8.89
CA LEU A 113 14.66 -4.46 -10.00
C LEU A 113 14.26 -3.70 -11.27
N GLN A 114 12.97 -3.53 -11.54
CA GLN A 114 12.47 -2.73 -12.65
C GLN A 114 12.78 -1.25 -12.48
N LEU A 115 12.67 -0.72 -11.26
CA LEU A 115 13.00 0.68 -10.95
C LEU A 115 14.50 0.93 -11.13
N LYS A 116 15.34 0.00 -10.66
CA LYS A 116 16.79 0.01 -10.88
C LYS A 116 17.13 0.07 -12.38
N GLU A 117 16.49 -0.78 -13.18
CA GLU A 117 16.67 -0.76 -14.63
C GLU A 117 16.23 0.57 -15.25
N ALA A 118 15.08 1.11 -14.83
CA ALA A 118 14.58 2.40 -15.31
C ALA A 118 15.56 3.55 -15.02
N PHE A 119 16.18 3.55 -13.83
CA PHE A 119 17.27 4.47 -13.52
C PHE A 119 18.48 4.26 -14.43
N LEU A 120 18.93 3.02 -14.61
CA LEU A 120 20.10 2.67 -15.41
C LEU A 120 19.99 3.21 -16.85
N ILE A 121 18.81 3.11 -17.45
CA ILE A 121 18.55 3.57 -18.82
C ILE A 121 18.07 5.03 -18.92
N ASN A 122 17.98 5.75 -17.80
CA ASN A 122 17.49 7.14 -17.71
C ASN A 122 16.08 7.35 -18.29
N ASP A 123 15.13 6.45 -17.98
CA ASP A 123 13.74 6.54 -18.42
C ASP A 123 12.85 7.23 -17.36
N PRO A 124 12.55 8.53 -17.50
CA PRO A 124 11.82 9.28 -16.47
C PRO A 124 10.36 8.83 -16.28
N ASP A 125 9.66 8.37 -17.32
CA ASP A 125 8.29 7.85 -17.18
C ASP A 125 8.29 6.58 -16.31
N ARG A 126 9.16 5.63 -16.66
CA ARG A 126 9.30 4.37 -15.89
C ARG A 126 9.76 4.64 -14.48
N ILE A 127 10.73 5.53 -14.26
CA ILE A 127 11.18 5.88 -12.90
C ILE A 127 10.02 6.38 -12.06
N LEU A 128 9.22 7.32 -12.57
CA LEU A 128 8.12 7.91 -11.80
C LEU A 128 7.01 6.89 -11.52
N ARG A 129 6.57 6.14 -12.52
CA ARG A 129 5.50 5.14 -12.38
C ARG A 129 5.90 4.01 -11.43
N LEU A 130 7.10 3.45 -11.62
CA LEU A 130 7.61 2.38 -10.77
C LEU A 130 7.91 2.86 -9.35
N SER A 131 8.33 4.12 -9.17
CA SER A 131 8.49 4.69 -7.82
C SER A 131 7.15 4.75 -7.09
N ALA A 132 6.10 5.26 -7.74
CA ALA A 132 4.75 5.34 -7.15
C ALA A 132 4.18 3.95 -6.82
N ASP A 133 4.27 3.00 -7.77
CA ASP A 133 3.83 1.62 -7.57
C ASP A 133 4.63 0.94 -6.43
N LEU A 134 5.95 1.11 -6.40
CA LEU A 134 6.80 0.52 -5.36
C LEU A 134 6.49 1.10 -3.98
N GLY A 135 6.23 2.41 -3.89
CA GLY A 135 5.85 3.06 -2.64
C GLY A 135 4.52 2.54 -2.09
N HIS A 136 3.58 2.18 -2.97
CA HIS A 136 2.33 1.53 -2.60
C HIS A 136 2.55 0.13 -2.03
N TYR A 137 3.24 -0.77 -2.73
CA TYR A 137 3.47 -2.13 -2.24
C TYR A 137 4.28 -2.14 -0.93
N VAL A 138 5.23 -1.21 -0.78
CA VAL A 138 5.97 -1.04 0.49
C VAL A 138 5.02 -0.60 1.61
N ALA A 139 4.06 0.29 1.34
CA ALA A 139 3.05 0.68 2.31
C ALA A 139 2.11 -0.48 2.70
N ASP A 140 1.63 -1.27 1.73
CA ASP A 140 0.84 -2.49 1.97
C ASP A 140 1.57 -3.47 2.90
N ALA A 141 2.88 -3.66 2.71
CA ALA A 141 3.67 -4.56 3.55
C ALA A 141 3.76 -4.11 5.02
N HIS A 142 3.52 -2.82 5.30
CA HIS A 142 3.44 -2.28 6.65
C HIS A 142 2.03 -2.36 7.27
N VAL A 143 1.04 -2.86 6.53
CA VAL A 143 -0.31 -3.11 7.05
C VAL A 143 -0.37 -4.54 7.61
N PRO A 144 -0.55 -4.76 8.93
CA PRO A 144 -0.60 -6.10 9.51
C PRO A 144 -1.64 -7.00 8.84
N LEU A 145 -2.79 -6.43 8.49
CA LEU A 145 -3.92 -7.14 7.89
C LEU A 145 -3.66 -7.61 6.44
N HIS A 146 -2.61 -7.13 5.77
CA HIS A 146 -2.17 -7.64 4.46
C HIS A 146 -1.29 -8.89 4.58
N THR A 147 -1.05 -9.38 5.80
CA THR A 147 -0.16 -10.53 6.07
C THR A 147 -0.89 -11.75 6.59
N THR A 148 -2.23 -11.73 6.61
CA THR A 148 -3.09 -12.73 7.23
C THR A 148 -4.31 -12.99 6.37
N LYS A 149 -4.79 -14.24 6.36
CA LYS A 149 -6.08 -14.55 5.73
C LYS A 149 -7.26 -13.95 6.48
N ASN A 150 -7.11 -13.60 7.76
CA ASN A 150 -8.11 -12.88 8.55
C ASN A 150 -8.04 -11.36 8.29
N TYR A 151 -7.79 -10.97 7.04
CA TYR A 151 -7.46 -9.61 6.63
C TYR A 151 -8.55 -8.59 6.96
N ASP A 152 -9.80 -9.00 7.06
CA ASP A 152 -10.92 -8.13 7.44
C ASP A 152 -11.60 -8.60 8.73
N GLY A 153 -10.94 -9.44 9.53
CA GLY A 153 -11.51 -9.91 10.80
C GLY A 153 -12.67 -10.90 10.62
N GLN A 154 -12.87 -11.45 9.42
CA GLN A 154 -13.96 -12.36 9.08
C GLN A 154 -13.90 -13.71 9.81
N LEU A 155 -12.72 -14.12 10.29
CA LEU A 155 -12.53 -15.33 11.09
C LEU A 155 -12.65 -15.07 12.60
N THR A 156 -12.73 -13.79 13.01
CA THR A 156 -12.78 -13.39 14.43
C THR A 156 -13.95 -12.45 14.76
N ASN A 157 -14.94 -12.34 13.87
CA ASN A 157 -16.14 -11.51 14.01
C ASN A 157 -15.87 -9.99 14.14
N GLN A 158 -14.93 -9.50 13.33
CA GLN A 158 -14.49 -8.09 13.29
C GLN A 158 -14.54 -7.53 11.86
N VAL A 159 -15.49 -8.02 11.04
CA VAL A 159 -15.71 -7.58 9.65
C VAL A 159 -15.70 -6.06 9.53
N GLY A 160 -14.87 -5.54 8.62
CA GLY A 160 -14.60 -4.12 8.42
C GLY A 160 -13.39 -3.56 9.19
N ILE A 161 -12.64 -4.38 9.94
CA ILE A 161 -11.44 -3.91 10.66
C ILE A 161 -10.32 -3.49 9.71
N HIS A 162 -10.30 -4.01 8.47
CA HIS A 162 -9.31 -3.63 7.48
C HIS A 162 -9.39 -2.13 7.16
N GLY A 163 -10.54 -1.68 6.65
CA GLY A 163 -10.76 -0.27 6.35
C GLY A 163 -10.75 0.61 7.61
N PHE A 164 -11.09 0.04 8.78
CA PHE A 164 -10.96 0.74 10.04
C PHE A 164 -9.50 1.11 10.34
N TRP A 165 -8.61 0.11 10.27
CA TRP A 165 -7.20 0.28 10.60
C TRP A 165 -6.46 1.09 9.53
N GLU A 166 -6.65 0.76 8.27
CA GLU A 166 -5.87 1.33 7.16
C GLU A 166 -6.37 2.71 6.73
N SER A 167 -7.69 2.96 6.76
CA SER A 167 -8.27 4.21 6.30
C SER A 167 -8.62 5.14 7.46
N ARG A 168 -9.52 4.68 8.34
CA ARG A 168 -10.16 5.57 9.33
C ARG A 168 -9.19 6.08 10.38
N LEU A 169 -8.30 5.22 10.91
CA LEU A 169 -7.34 5.68 11.93
C LEU A 169 -6.36 6.71 11.38
N PRO A 170 -5.65 6.49 10.24
CA PRO A 170 -4.81 7.54 9.67
C PRO A 170 -5.58 8.82 9.38
N GLU A 171 -6.78 8.77 8.82
CA GLU A 171 -7.54 9.99 8.52
C GLU A 171 -7.90 10.83 9.75
N LEU A 172 -8.22 10.17 10.87
CA LEU A 172 -8.58 10.89 12.11
C LEU A 172 -7.36 11.46 12.84
N PHE A 173 -6.22 10.77 12.79
CA PHE A 173 -5.09 11.04 13.68
C PHE A 173 -3.83 11.54 12.97
N TYR A 174 -3.80 11.59 11.62
CA TYR A 174 -2.64 12.01 10.82
C TYR A 174 -2.02 13.34 11.26
N GLU A 175 -2.85 14.35 11.56
CA GLU A 175 -2.39 15.68 11.98
C GLU A 175 -1.71 15.68 13.36
N GLN A 176 -1.79 14.57 14.11
CA GLN A 176 -1.15 14.40 15.43
C GLN A 176 0.19 13.67 15.34
N TYR A 177 0.51 13.06 14.19
CA TYR A 177 1.72 12.25 14.02
C TYR A 177 2.93 13.13 13.70
N ASP A 178 4.10 12.70 14.18
CA ASP A 178 5.38 13.23 13.71
C ASP A 178 5.82 12.42 12.49
N PHE A 179 6.15 13.07 11.37
CA PHE A 179 6.64 12.41 10.15
C PHE A 179 8.13 12.64 9.85
N TYR A 180 8.90 13.15 10.81
CA TYR A 180 10.35 13.23 10.67
C TYR A 180 11.02 11.85 10.78
N VAL A 181 11.37 11.26 9.64
CA VAL A 181 11.98 9.91 9.55
C VAL A 181 13.47 9.92 9.14
N GLY A 182 14.05 11.11 8.97
CA GLY A 182 15.43 11.31 8.52
C GLY A 182 15.67 10.94 7.04
N PRO A 183 16.93 11.09 6.57
CA PRO A 183 17.28 10.86 5.16
C PRO A 183 17.24 9.39 4.78
N ALA A 184 16.96 9.08 3.51
CA ALA A 184 17.02 7.72 2.98
C ALA A 184 18.42 7.10 3.16
N THR A 185 18.46 5.81 3.45
CA THR A 185 19.68 5.03 3.68
C THR A 185 19.74 3.84 2.75
N TYR A 186 20.94 3.47 2.32
CA TYR A 186 21.16 2.33 1.43
C TYR A 186 20.78 1.01 2.12
N LEU A 187 20.10 0.13 1.39
CA LEU A 187 19.76 -1.22 1.84
C LEU A 187 20.67 -2.23 1.15
N SER A 188 21.43 -3.00 1.92
CA SER A 188 22.33 -4.04 1.37
C SER A 188 21.59 -5.20 0.69
N ASN A 189 20.32 -5.43 1.04
CA ASN A 189 19.51 -6.48 0.44
C ASN A 189 18.01 -6.13 0.51
N VAL A 190 17.47 -5.58 -0.58
CA VAL A 190 16.05 -5.18 -0.67
C VAL A 190 15.08 -6.35 -0.51
N GLN A 191 15.42 -7.54 -1.05
CA GLN A 191 14.58 -8.73 -0.92
C GLN A 191 14.42 -9.13 0.56
N GLN A 192 15.50 -9.13 1.33
CA GLN A 192 15.45 -9.45 2.75
C GLN A 192 14.74 -8.36 3.55
N THR A 193 14.93 -7.09 3.22
CA THR A 193 14.20 -5.99 3.84
C THR A 193 12.69 -6.12 3.64
N ALA A 194 12.23 -6.46 2.43
CA ALA A 194 10.80 -6.68 2.15
C ALA A 194 10.20 -7.77 3.04
N TRP A 195 10.94 -8.87 3.23
CA TRP A 195 10.53 -9.95 4.12
C TRP A 195 10.56 -9.58 5.60
N GLN A 196 11.54 -8.79 6.03
CA GLN A 196 11.60 -8.29 7.41
C GLN A 196 10.43 -7.37 7.72
N ILE A 197 10.03 -6.50 6.79
CA ILE A 197 8.85 -5.64 6.93
C ILE A 197 7.60 -6.49 7.10
N VAL A 198 7.35 -7.43 6.17
CA VAL A 198 6.20 -8.36 6.26
C VAL A 198 6.21 -9.12 7.58
N ALA A 199 7.38 -9.59 8.03
CA ALA A 199 7.49 -10.31 9.28
C ALA A 199 7.12 -9.47 10.50
N GLN A 200 7.59 -8.22 10.56
CA GLN A 200 7.28 -7.29 11.64
C GLN A 200 5.79 -6.91 11.64
N SER A 201 5.20 -6.69 10.47
CA SER A 201 3.77 -6.42 10.34
C SER A 201 2.91 -7.60 10.77
N HIS A 202 3.28 -8.83 10.38
CA HIS A 202 2.55 -10.03 10.75
C HIS A 202 2.55 -10.28 12.26
N LEU A 203 3.68 -10.01 12.94
CA LEU A 203 3.76 -10.08 14.40
C LEU A 203 2.85 -9.07 15.12
N ALA A 204 2.27 -8.09 14.42
CA ALA A 204 1.32 -7.14 14.99
C ALA A 204 -0.15 -7.53 14.78
N VAL A 205 -0.45 -8.58 14.00
CA VAL A 205 -1.82 -9.03 13.70
C VAL A 205 -2.59 -9.39 14.97
N ASP A 206 -1.94 -10.08 15.91
CA ASP A 206 -2.54 -10.46 17.20
C ASP A 206 -3.07 -9.23 17.96
N SER A 207 -2.26 -8.17 17.98
CA SER A 207 -2.52 -6.95 18.73
C SER A 207 -3.61 -6.12 18.04
N VAL A 208 -3.58 -6.03 16.71
CA VAL A 208 -4.65 -5.41 15.91
C VAL A 208 -5.99 -6.06 16.23
N LEU A 209 -6.09 -7.39 16.12
CA LEU A 209 -7.36 -8.09 16.34
C LEU A 209 -7.78 -8.07 17.81
N ARG A 210 -6.89 -8.40 18.73
CA ARG A 210 -7.19 -8.53 20.17
C ARG A 210 -7.58 -7.20 20.80
N PHE A 211 -6.90 -6.11 20.47
CA PHE A 211 -7.23 -4.81 21.06
C PHE A 211 -8.54 -4.25 20.53
N GLU A 212 -8.88 -4.48 19.27
CA GLU A 212 -10.20 -4.08 18.75
C GLU A 212 -11.33 -4.84 19.47
N GLN A 213 -11.18 -6.14 19.70
CA GLN A 213 -12.15 -6.93 20.48
C GLN A 213 -12.30 -6.45 21.93
N GLN A 214 -11.22 -5.95 22.54
CA GLN A 214 -11.28 -5.39 23.90
C GLN A 214 -12.08 -4.08 23.90
N VAL A 215 -11.77 -3.17 22.99
CA VAL A 215 -12.46 -1.87 22.89
C VAL A 215 -13.94 -2.03 22.50
N ALA A 216 -14.27 -3.05 21.69
CA ALA A 216 -15.65 -3.41 21.36
C ALA A 216 -16.54 -3.71 22.57
N LYS A 217 -15.97 -4.04 23.73
CA LYS A 217 -16.73 -4.27 24.98
C LYS A 217 -17.00 -2.99 25.76
N GLU A 218 -16.33 -1.89 25.41
CA GLU A 218 -16.28 -0.66 26.21
C GLU A 218 -16.87 0.56 25.49
N ALA A 219 -17.17 0.45 24.20
CA ALA A 219 -17.68 1.53 23.38
C ALA A 219 -18.49 1.03 22.19
N GLU A 220 -19.47 1.84 21.77
CA GLU A 220 -20.22 1.63 20.54
C GLU A 220 -19.29 1.78 19.32
N ARG A 221 -19.22 0.73 18.49
CA ARG A 221 -18.30 0.66 17.35
C ARG A 221 -18.59 1.75 16.31
N PHE A 222 -19.87 1.99 16.06
CA PHE A 222 -20.32 2.76 14.91
C PHE A 222 -21.08 4.01 15.33
N SER A 223 -20.91 5.06 14.55
CA SER A 223 -21.73 6.26 14.58
C SER A 223 -22.20 6.59 13.16
N PHE A 224 -23.08 7.57 13.05
CA PHE A 224 -23.51 8.10 11.76
C PHE A 224 -22.93 9.49 11.56
N GLU A 225 -22.26 9.70 10.43
CA GLU A 225 -21.75 11.02 10.02
C GLU A 225 -22.49 11.49 8.78
N THR A 226 -22.94 12.75 8.79
CA THR A 226 -23.53 13.39 7.61
C THR A 226 -22.44 14.12 6.84
N LYS A 227 -22.16 13.67 5.60
CA LYS A 227 -21.29 14.36 4.65
C LYS A 227 -22.10 14.83 3.46
N GLY A 228 -22.31 16.13 3.36
CA GLY A 228 -23.15 16.73 2.33
C GLY A 228 -24.61 16.27 2.45
N LYS A 229 -25.10 15.51 1.47
CA LYS A 229 -26.49 15.00 1.43
C LYS A 229 -26.65 13.55 1.91
N GLN A 230 -25.56 12.87 2.28
CA GLN A 230 -25.59 11.46 2.66
C GLN A 230 -25.19 11.29 4.13
N THR A 231 -25.90 10.40 4.81
CA THR A 231 -25.54 9.92 6.15
C THR A 231 -24.93 8.53 5.99
N VAL A 232 -23.70 8.37 6.48
CA VAL A 232 -22.92 7.14 6.31
C VAL A 232 -22.62 6.55 7.69
N LYS A 233 -22.76 5.24 7.81
CA LYS A 233 -22.31 4.49 9.00
C LYS A 233 -20.78 4.42 8.97
N VAL A 234 -20.14 4.90 10.02
CA VAL A 234 -18.68 4.95 10.15
C VAL A 234 -18.26 4.44 11.53
N TYR A 235 -16.99 4.10 11.71
CA TYR A 235 -16.45 3.88 13.05
C TYR A 235 -16.47 5.19 13.86
N GLY A 236 -17.06 5.14 15.05
CA GLY A 236 -17.25 6.30 15.91
C GLY A 236 -15.93 6.92 16.34
N GLN A 237 -15.92 8.25 16.54
CA GLN A 237 -14.69 8.95 16.91
C GLN A 237 -14.15 8.49 18.28
N GLU A 238 -15.02 8.33 19.29
CA GLU A 238 -14.63 7.81 20.61
C GLU A 238 -14.06 6.39 20.51
N TYR A 239 -14.74 5.51 19.76
CA TYR A 239 -14.29 4.14 19.48
C TYR A 239 -12.90 4.12 18.85
N SER A 240 -12.72 4.91 17.79
CA SER A 240 -11.46 5.09 17.07
C SER A 240 -10.35 5.57 17.99
N GLN A 241 -10.64 6.52 18.90
CA GLN A 241 -9.65 7.05 19.84
C GLN A 241 -9.28 6.06 20.94
N LYS A 242 -10.23 5.24 21.44
CA LYS A 242 -9.92 4.17 22.40
C LYS A 242 -9.05 3.10 21.74
N TYR A 243 -9.40 2.66 20.54
CA TYR A 243 -8.63 1.67 19.79
C TYR A 243 -7.23 2.19 19.42
N HIS A 244 -7.13 3.41 18.90
CA HIS A 244 -5.85 4.03 18.58
C HIS A 244 -4.92 4.13 19.81
N ARG A 245 -5.48 4.45 20.99
CA ARG A 245 -4.73 4.44 22.26
C ARG A 245 -4.30 3.03 22.67
N ALA A 246 -5.18 2.04 22.55
CA ALA A 246 -4.86 0.64 22.86
C ALA A 246 -3.73 0.08 21.97
N LEU A 247 -3.67 0.53 20.71
CA LEU A 247 -2.59 0.22 19.77
C LEU A 247 -1.25 0.88 20.11
N ASN A 248 -1.19 1.78 21.09
CA ASN A 248 0.03 2.38 21.64
C ASN A 248 1.03 2.88 20.58
N GLY A 249 0.55 3.79 19.72
CA GLY A 249 1.36 4.41 18.66
C GLY A 249 1.73 3.48 17.50
N MET A 250 1.12 2.30 17.38
CA MET A 250 1.41 1.37 16.28
C MET A 250 1.14 1.96 14.90
N VAL A 251 -0.01 2.62 14.71
CA VAL A 251 -0.40 3.17 13.39
C VAL A 251 0.61 4.20 12.93
N GLU A 252 0.95 5.17 13.77
CA GLU A 252 1.99 6.16 13.49
C GLU A 252 3.34 5.51 13.21
N ARG A 253 3.78 4.56 14.04
CA ARG A 253 5.07 3.88 13.89
C ARG A 253 5.17 3.15 12.55
N LEU A 254 4.13 2.42 12.15
CA LEU A 254 4.10 1.70 10.88
C LEU A 254 4.03 2.67 9.70
N PHE A 255 3.25 3.75 9.81
CA PHE A 255 3.21 4.81 8.79
C PHE A 255 4.58 5.47 8.57
N ARG A 256 5.27 5.82 9.65
CA ARG A 256 6.64 6.37 9.61
C ARG A 256 7.63 5.38 8.98
N ASN A 257 7.52 4.10 9.33
CA ASN A 257 8.35 3.05 8.73
C ASN A 257 8.07 2.91 7.23
N SER A 258 6.82 3.01 6.78
CA SER A 258 6.46 3.01 5.36
C SER A 258 7.13 4.17 4.62
N ILE A 259 7.06 5.39 5.15
CA ILE A 259 7.74 6.57 4.55
C ILE A 259 9.24 6.31 4.42
N LYS A 260 9.86 5.86 5.51
CA LYS A 260 11.30 5.61 5.56
C LYS A 260 11.73 4.55 4.57
N GLN A 261 11.05 3.41 4.54
CA GLN A 261 11.44 2.28 3.69
C GLN A 261 11.16 2.55 2.22
N THR A 262 10.09 3.27 1.88
CA THR A 262 9.86 3.74 0.50
C THR A 262 11.03 4.61 0.03
N GLY A 263 11.45 5.59 0.84
CA GLY A 263 12.61 6.42 0.55
C GLY A 263 13.91 5.62 0.41
N ASN A 264 14.17 4.70 1.35
CA ASN A 264 15.34 3.81 1.32
C ASN A 264 15.40 2.96 0.06
N ILE A 265 14.28 2.38 -0.37
CA ILE A 265 14.22 1.48 -1.53
C ILE A 265 14.38 2.28 -2.83
N TRP A 266 13.74 3.45 -2.97
CA TRP A 266 13.96 4.34 -4.11
C TRP A 266 15.42 4.77 -4.22
N TYR A 267 16.02 5.18 -3.11
CA TYR A 267 17.43 5.55 -3.02
C TYR A 267 18.35 4.38 -3.38
N THR A 268 18.08 3.19 -2.85
CA THR A 268 18.86 1.98 -3.13
C THR A 268 18.79 1.62 -4.62
N ALA A 269 17.60 1.73 -5.25
CA ALA A 269 17.46 1.46 -6.69
C ALA A 269 18.27 2.44 -7.55
N TRP A 270 18.33 3.71 -7.16
CA TRP A 270 19.15 4.72 -7.82
C TRP A 270 20.65 4.47 -7.63
N VAL A 271 21.09 4.11 -6.41
CA VAL A 271 22.49 3.76 -6.12
C VAL A 271 22.92 2.54 -6.91
N ASP A 272 22.15 1.45 -6.87
CA ASP A 272 22.47 0.20 -7.57
C ASP A 272 22.39 0.33 -9.10
N ALA A 273 21.77 1.40 -9.61
CA ALA A 273 21.78 1.77 -11.03
C ALA A 273 23.00 2.59 -11.46
N GLY A 274 23.95 2.85 -10.54
CA GLY A 274 25.15 3.63 -10.81
C GLY A 274 24.96 5.14 -10.62
N GLN A 275 23.95 5.55 -9.86
CA GLN A 275 23.70 6.95 -9.49
C GLN A 275 23.58 7.90 -10.70
N PRO A 276 22.70 7.61 -11.69
CA PRO A 276 22.52 8.47 -12.85
C PRO A 276 22.14 9.90 -12.46
N ASP A 277 22.60 10.88 -13.24
CA ASP A 277 22.36 12.31 -12.98
C ASP A 277 20.91 12.71 -13.28
N LEU A 278 20.07 12.69 -12.26
CA LEU A 278 18.65 13.03 -12.38
C LEU A 278 18.39 14.50 -12.68
N LYS A 279 19.41 15.39 -12.60
CA LYS A 279 19.24 16.81 -12.99
C LYS A 279 18.85 16.92 -14.47
N LYS A 280 19.35 16.01 -15.30
CA LYS A 280 19.01 15.93 -16.74
C LYS A 280 17.55 15.57 -16.99
N LEU A 281 16.86 15.01 -16.00
CA LEU A 281 15.47 14.56 -16.10
C LEU A 281 14.47 15.52 -15.46
N ILE A 282 14.91 16.59 -14.78
CA ILE A 282 14.03 17.52 -14.04
C ILE A 282 12.97 18.15 -14.95
N GLU A 283 13.35 18.53 -16.17
CA GLU A 283 12.45 19.18 -17.13
C GLU A 283 11.67 18.18 -18.01
N TYR A 284 11.70 16.89 -17.65
CA TYR A 284 10.88 15.87 -18.30
C TYR A 284 9.40 16.28 -18.28
N LYS A 285 8.76 16.13 -19.44
CA LYS A 285 7.32 16.25 -19.62
C LYS A 285 6.83 14.99 -20.31
N PRO A 286 5.75 14.36 -19.82
CA PRO A 286 5.18 13.22 -20.49
C PRO A 286 4.77 13.54 -21.92
N THR A 287 5.07 12.63 -22.83
CA THR A 287 4.58 12.65 -24.21
C THR A 287 3.07 12.43 -24.26
N GLU A 288 2.44 12.77 -25.39
CA GLU A 288 1.01 12.51 -25.59
C GLU A 288 0.65 11.02 -25.48
N GLU A 289 1.54 10.14 -25.96
CA GLU A 289 1.39 8.69 -25.87
C GLU A 289 1.42 8.21 -24.41
N GLU A 290 2.38 8.69 -23.61
CA GLU A 290 2.45 8.36 -22.17
C GLU A 290 1.20 8.86 -21.43
N ILE A 291 0.72 10.06 -21.75
CA ILE A 291 -0.52 10.60 -21.18
C ILE A 291 -1.72 9.74 -21.59
N ALA A 292 -1.81 9.32 -22.85
CA ALA A 292 -2.88 8.46 -23.35
C ALA A 292 -2.87 7.10 -22.64
N LYS A 293 -1.70 6.48 -22.47
CA LYS A 293 -1.53 5.22 -21.75
C LYS A 293 -1.99 5.33 -20.30
N ARG A 294 -1.59 6.39 -19.59
CA ARG A 294 -2.04 6.67 -18.21
C ARG A 294 -3.55 6.86 -18.12
N LYS A 295 -4.16 7.54 -19.10
CA LYS A 295 -5.63 7.69 -19.16
C LYS A 295 -6.33 6.36 -19.42
N GLN A 296 -5.78 5.52 -20.29
CA GLN A 296 -6.35 4.20 -20.58
C GLN A 296 -6.34 3.30 -19.33
N GLU A 297 -5.24 3.30 -18.56
CA GLU A 297 -5.17 2.58 -17.28
C GLU A 297 -6.27 3.04 -16.30
N LEU A 298 -6.51 4.35 -16.22
CA LEU A 298 -7.59 4.92 -15.40
C LEU A 298 -9.01 4.59 -15.91
N LEU A 299 -9.19 4.37 -17.22
CA LEU A 299 -10.47 3.99 -17.80
C LEU A 299 -10.77 2.51 -17.54
N LEU A 300 -9.79 1.62 -17.70
CA LEU A 300 -9.93 0.19 -17.42
C LEU A 300 -10.39 -0.07 -15.97
N TRP A 301 -9.90 0.73 -15.03
CA TRP A 301 -10.38 0.69 -13.64
C TRP A 301 -11.91 0.90 -13.51
N ARG A 302 -12.53 1.74 -14.35
CA ARG A 302 -13.97 2.02 -14.29
C ARG A 302 -14.83 0.87 -14.79
N GLU A 303 -14.26 -0.03 -15.58
CA GLU A 303 -14.98 -1.15 -16.18
C GLU A 303 -15.11 -2.35 -15.22
N GLN A 304 -14.29 -2.41 -14.16
CA GLN A 304 -14.34 -3.41 -13.08
C GLN A 304 -14.55 -4.86 -13.57
N THR A 305 -13.73 -5.30 -14.53
CA THR A 305 -13.92 -6.56 -15.25
C THR A 305 -13.38 -7.79 -14.53
N VAL A 306 -12.61 -7.60 -13.45
CA VAL A 306 -11.96 -8.68 -12.70
C VAL A 306 -12.57 -8.83 -11.31
N LYS A 307 -12.94 -10.06 -10.95
CA LYS A 307 -13.30 -10.41 -9.56
C LYS A 307 -12.05 -10.43 -8.69
N THR A 308 -11.99 -9.54 -7.72
CA THR A 308 -10.98 -9.55 -6.65
C THR A 308 -11.42 -10.50 -5.53
N ARG A 309 -10.75 -10.51 -4.37
CA ARG A 309 -11.16 -11.35 -3.22
C ARG A 309 -12.68 -11.24 -2.99
N ASN A 310 -13.34 -12.38 -2.73
CA ASN A 310 -14.81 -12.56 -2.76
C ASN A 310 -15.66 -11.55 -1.95
N HIS A 311 -15.07 -10.70 -1.11
CA HIS A 311 -15.78 -9.72 -0.27
C HIS A 311 -15.29 -8.27 -0.39
N GLU A 312 -14.31 -7.97 -1.25
CA GLU A 312 -13.87 -6.58 -1.54
C GLU A 312 -14.72 -5.89 -2.62
N SER A 313 -15.62 -6.64 -3.28
CA SER A 313 -16.57 -6.12 -4.27
C SER A 313 -17.88 -5.61 -3.65
N GLU A 314 -18.08 -5.80 -2.35
CA GLU A 314 -19.30 -5.43 -1.62
C GLU A 314 -18.97 -4.51 -0.44
N ASN A 315 -18.49 -3.28 -0.71
CA ASN A 315 -18.63 -2.12 0.19
C ASN A 315 -18.36 -0.78 -0.53
#